data_AF-A0A7Y6N225-F1
#
_entry.id   AF-A0A7Y6N225-F1
#
_cell.length_a   1.000
_cell.length_b   1.000
_cell.length_c   1.000
_cell.angle_alpha   90.00
_cell.angle_beta   90.00
_cell.angle_gamma   90.00
#
_symmetry.space_group_name_H-M   'P 1'
#
loop_
_entity.id
_entity.type
_entity.pdbx_description
1 polymer ?
#
loop_
_entity_poly.entity_id
_entity_poly.type
_entity_poly.pdbx_seq_one_letter_code
_entity_poly.pdbx_strand_id
1 'polypeptide(L)'
;MAFRILTTAIAILRDDQPFDPAHTIFGRILAARPERGVVGVTEYSFVNRVLPDTQIIVVAIPDPLDPSPDRAKVKQVATHFTIRFSPLLTDVNRSTLEDLLQVDIGYWIDGNGERRPGNDMGTVPPQVRLHHYRYRASDLPTSRFPVDVEFAFGDPDPKDSAPDESKTPVLMDVHLDRDYSALRPHHREQNPS
;
A
#
# COMPACT_ATOMS: atom_id res chain seq x y z
N MET A 1 -7.65 -13.31 -7.74
CA MET A 1 -8.36 -12.14 -7.18
C MET A 1 -7.41 -11.18 -6.50
N ALA A 2 -6.56 -11.64 -5.56
CA ALA A 2 -5.56 -10.82 -4.85
C ALA A 2 -4.77 -9.88 -5.78
N PHE A 3 -4.18 -10.41 -6.86
CA PHE A 3 -3.43 -9.59 -7.83
C PHE A 3 -4.26 -8.48 -8.47
N ARG A 4 -5.55 -8.71 -8.76
CA ARG A 4 -6.41 -7.65 -9.31
C ARG A 4 -6.65 -6.55 -8.29
N ILE A 5 -6.82 -6.90 -7.01
CA ILE A 5 -6.94 -5.92 -5.92
C ILE A 5 -5.67 -5.08 -5.83
N LEU A 6 -4.49 -5.72 -5.87
CA LEU A 6 -3.19 -5.04 -5.84
C LEU A 6 -3.00 -4.11 -7.04
N THR A 7 -3.27 -4.58 -8.27
CA THR A 7 -3.17 -3.75 -9.48
C THR A 7 -4.16 -2.57 -9.46
N THR A 8 -5.39 -2.76 -8.96
CA THR A 8 -6.34 -1.66 -8.82
C THR A 8 -5.92 -0.67 -7.75
N ALA A 9 -5.40 -1.14 -6.61
CA ALA A 9 -4.93 -0.26 -5.54
C ALA A 9 -3.75 0.62 -6.00
N ILE A 10 -2.75 0.04 -6.67
CA ILE A 10 -1.62 0.82 -7.20
C ILE A 10 -2.06 1.77 -8.31
N ALA A 11 -3.01 1.40 -9.16
CA ALA A 11 -3.50 2.31 -10.21
C ALA A 11 -4.32 3.47 -9.63
N ILE A 12 -5.08 3.24 -8.56
CA ILE A 12 -5.72 4.32 -7.80
C ILE A 12 -4.64 5.24 -7.23
N LEU A 13 -3.66 4.72 -6.51
CA LEU A 13 -2.66 5.57 -5.86
C LEU A 13 -1.70 6.26 -6.85
N ARG A 14 -1.08 5.51 -7.76
CA ARG A 14 -0.04 6.02 -8.67
C ARG A 14 -0.62 6.82 -9.83
N ASP A 15 -1.64 6.28 -10.48
CA ASP A 15 -2.17 6.82 -11.74
C ASP A 15 -3.42 7.72 -11.54
N ASP A 16 -3.82 7.94 -10.29
CA ASP A 16 -5.02 8.70 -9.89
C ASP A 16 -6.32 8.19 -10.50
N GLN A 17 -6.45 6.85 -10.65
CA GLN A 17 -7.72 6.27 -11.05
C GLN A 17 -8.83 6.61 -10.04
N PRO A 18 -10.06 6.86 -10.50
CA PRO A 18 -11.18 7.15 -9.62
C PRO A 18 -11.39 6.04 -8.58
N PHE A 19 -11.59 6.44 -7.33
CA PHE A 19 -11.95 5.55 -6.24
C PHE A 19 -13.36 5.88 -5.76
N ASP A 20 -14.26 4.93 -5.91
CA ASP A 20 -15.59 4.94 -5.29
C ASP A 20 -15.67 3.78 -4.29
N PRO A 21 -15.73 4.05 -2.97
CA PRO A 21 -15.80 3.00 -1.96
C PRO A 21 -17.10 2.18 -2.07
N ALA A 22 -18.17 2.70 -2.68
CA ALA A 22 -19.41 1.93 -2.88
C ALA A 22 -19.32 0.96 -4.07
N HIS A 23 -18.46 1.24 -5.06
CA HIS A 23 -18.35 0.48 -6.30
C HIS A 23 -16.89 0.13 -6.61
N THR A 24 -16.33 -0.77 -5.82
CA THR A 24 -14.93 -1.19 -5.95
C THR A 24 -14.75 -2.71 -6.00
N ILE A 25 -13.64 -3.15 -6.58
CA ILE A 25 -13.19 -4.55 -6.59
C ILE A 25 -12.82 -5.06 -5.19
N PHE A 26 -12.58 -4.16 -4.23
CA PHE A 26 -12.19 -4.51 -2.86
C PHE A 26 -13.29 -5.26 -2.12
N GLY A 27 -14.55 -5.09 -2.53
CA GLY A 27 -15.69 -5.80 -1.97
C GLY A 27 -16.71 -4.83 -1.42
N ARG A 28 -17.43 -5.26 -0.38
CA ARG A 28 -18.45 -4.43 0.27
C ARG A 28 -17.83 -3.71 1.45
N ILE A 29 -18.24 -2.46 1.69
CA ILE A 29 -17.83 -1.71 2.87
C ILE A 29 -18.31 -2.46 4.12
N LEU A 30 -17.36 -2.83 4.98
CA LEU A 30 -17.62 -3.36 6.32
C LEU A 30 -17.79 -2.23 7.32
N ALA A 31 -16.89 -1.24 7.26
CA ALA A 31 -16.97 -0.03 8.06
C ALA A 31 -16.35 1.15 7.32
N ALA A 32 -16.93 2.34 7.54
CA ALA A 32 -16.35 3.62 7.18
C ALA A 32 -16.20 4.42 8.49
N ARG A 33 -14.95 4.63 8.91
CA ARG A 33 -14.61 5.26 10.20
C ARG A 33 -13.99 6.62 9.94
N PRO A 34 -14.69 7.72 10.24
CA PRO A 34 -14.07 9.03 10.18
C PRO A 34 -12.99 9.13 11.28
N GLU A 35 -11.85 9.73 10.95
CA GLU A 35 -10.80 9.95 11.94
C GLU A 35 -11.24 11.01 12.96
N ARG A 36 -11.06 10.70 14.25
CA ARG A 36 -11.54 11.58 15.31
C ARG A 36 -10.69 12.84 15.37
N GLY A 37 -11.33 13.99 15.19
CA GLY A 37 -10.66 15.29 15.28
C GLY A 37 -9.99 15.75 13.98
N VAL A 38 -10.10 14.98 12.90
CA VAL A 38 -9.57 15.36 11.58
C VAL A 38 -10.72 15.43 10.59
N VAL A 39 -10.94 16.61 9.99
CA VAL A 39 -12.06 16.83 9.08
C VAL A 39 -11.81 16.10 7.76
N GLY A 40 -12.75 15.23 7.40
CA GLY A 40 -12.81 14.62 6.08
C GLY A 40 -11.85 13.46 5.85
N VAL A 41 -11.09 13.00 6.85
CA VAL A 41 -10.34 11.74 6.74
C VAL A 41 -11.25 10.58 7.10
N THR A 42 -11.29 9.57 6.23
CA THR A 42 -12.10 8.36 6.42
C THR A 42 -11.30 7.11 6.14
N GLU A 43 -11.28 6.19 7.09
CA GLU A 43 -10.79 4.83 6.91
C GLU A 43 -11.94 3.92 6.49
N TYR A 44 -11.82 3.30 5.32
CA TYR A 44 -12.73 2.28 4.84
C TYR A 44 -12.12 0.90 5.07
N SER A 45 -12.91 -0.03 5.58
CA SER A 45 -12.58 -1.46 5.61
C SER A 45 -13.56 -2.22 4.71
N PHE A 46 -13.06 -3.23 4.01
CA PHE A 46 -13.84 -4.00 3.04
C PHE A 46 -13.85 -5.48 3.38
N VAL A 47 -14.97 -6.13 3.08
CA VAL A 47 -15.09 -7.59 3.05
C VAL A 47 -15.20 -8.03 1.60
N ASN A 48 -14.27 -8.87 1.18
CA ASN A 48 -14.24 -9.42 -0.17
C ASN A 48 -14.88 -10.81 -0.22
N ARG A 49 -15.78 -11.06 -1.18
CA ARG A 49 -16.44 -12.38 -1.27
C ARG A 49 -15.48 -13.53 -1.56
N VAL A 50 -14.41 -13.28 -2.33
CA VAL A 50 -13.43 -14.31 -2.73
C VAL A 50 -12.31 -14.45 -1.71
N LEU A 51 -12.02 -13.38 -0.96
CA LEU A 51 -11.01 -13.32 0.09
C LEU A 51 -11.68 -12.88 1.40
N PRO A 52 -12.55 -13.72 1.99
CA PRO A 52 -13.46 -13.31 3.06
C PRO A 52 -12.77 -12.84 4.35
N ASP A 53 -11.61 -13.42 4.67
CA ASP A 53 -10.87 -13.10 5.90
C ASP A 53 -9.72 -12.12 5.66
N THR A 54 -9.47 -11.72 4.41
CA THR A 54 -8.46 -10.72 4.06
C THR A 54 -8.93 -9.35 4.49
N GLN A 55 -8.12 -8.66 5.28
CA GLN A 55 -8.37 -7.29 5.69
C GLN A 55 -7.90 -6.35 4.58
N ILE A 56 -8.82 -5.60 4.00
CA ILE A 56 -8.50 -4.53 3.04
C ILE A 56 -8.93 -3.21 3.66
N ILE A 57 -7.95 -2.35 3.93
CA ILE A 57 -8.13 -1.02 4.51
C ILE A 57 -7.68 0.03 3.51
N VAL A 58 -8.49 1.07 3.35
CA VAL A 58 -8.21 2.22 2.50
C VAL A 58 -8.41 3.48 3.31
N VAL A 59 -7.40 4.34 3.37
CA VAL A 59 -7.55 5.69 3.92
C VAL A 59 -7.79 6.66 2.78
N ALA A 60 -8.88 7.41 2.87
CA ALA A 60 -9.17 8.52 2.00
C ALA A 60 -9.16 9.84 2.77
N ILE A 61 -8.62 10.87 2.14
CA ILE A 61 -8.55 12.23 2.70
C ILE A 61 -9.12 13.22 1.67
N PRO A 62 -9.51 14.43 2.09
CA PRO A 62 -9.85 15.48 1.14
C PRO A 62 -8.61 15.83 0.32
N ASP A 63 -8.74 15.91 -1.00
CA ASP A 63 -7.65 16.13 -1.96
C ASP A 63 -6.69 17.25 -1.51
N PRO A 64 -5.44 16.91 -1.14
CA PRO A 64 -4.45 17.88 -0.69
C PRO A 64 -4.11 18.97 -1.70
N LEU A 65 -4.37 18.73 -2.99
CA LEU A 65 -4.12 19.69 -4.07
C LEU A 65 -5.25 20.70 -4.24
N ASP A 66 -6.44 20.44 -3.70
CA ASP A 66 -7.56 21.38 -3.75
C ASP A 66 -7.31 22.54 -2.77
N PRO A 67 -7.28 23.81 -3.24
CA PRO A 67 -6.99 24.97 -2.40
C PRO A 67 -8.17 25.40 -1.49
N SER A 68 -9.33 24.76 -1.61
CA SER A 68 -10.52 25.14 -0.85
C SER A 68 -10.29 25.04 0.67
N PRO A 69 -10.66 26.10 1.43
CA PRO A 69 -10.60 26.07 2.89
C PRO A 69 -11.70 25.17 3.49
N ASP A 70 -12.81 24.97 2.78
CA ASP A 70 -13.91 24.11 3.23
C ASP A 70 -13.62 22.65 2.85
N ARG A 71 -12.77 22.00 3.67
CA ARG A 71 -12.31 20.62 3.45
C ARG A 71 -13.44 19.58 3.45
N ALA A 72 -14.61 19.91 3.98
CA ALA A 72 -15.75 19.01 3.99
C ALA A 72 -16.40 18.83 2.59
N LYS A 73 -16.16 19.78 1.67
CA LYS A 73 -16.69 19.73 0.29
C LYS A 73 -15.65 19.29 -0.75
N VAL A 74 -14.39 19.17 -0.33
CA VAL A 74 -13.30 18.75 -1.20
C VAL A 74 -13.47 17.27 -1.56
N LYS A 75 -13.18 16.93 -2.81
CA LYS A 75 -13.19 15.54 -3.30
C LYS A 75 -12.29 14.67 -2.43
N GLN A 76 -12.77 13.49 -2.08
CA GLN A 76 -11.97 12.48 -1.38
C GLN A 76 -11.03 11.75 -2.35
N VAL A 77 -9.78 11.55 -1.94
CA VAL A 77 -8.77 10.78 -2.68
C VAL A 77 -8.17 9.73 -1.75
N ALA A 78 -7.92 8.53 -2.28
CA ALA A 78 -7.25 7.47 -1.51
C ALA A 78 -5.75 7.76 -1.42
N THR A 79 -5.18 7.55 -0.24
CA THR A 79 -3.76 7.83 0.02
C THR A 79 -3.01 6.61 0.54
N HIS A 80 -3.70 5.72 1.22
CA HIS A 80 -3.08 4.55 1.84
C HIS A 80 -3.92 3.31 1.60
N PHE A 81 -3.25 2.21 1.27
CA PHE A 81 -3.83 0.88 1.22
C PHE A 81 -3.04 -0.05 2.14
N THR A 82 -3.75 -0.76 3.01
CA THR A 82 -3.22 -1.91 3.74
C THR A 82 -4.03 -3.13 3.36
N ILE A 83 -3.36 -4.19 2.89
CA ILE A 83 -3.97 -5.47 2.56
C ILE A 83 -3.26 -6.53 3.37
N ARG A 84 -3.98 -7.15 4.32
CA ARG A 84 -3.47 -8.24 5.15
C ARG A 84 -4.19 -9.52 4.78
N PHE A 85 -3.44 -10.48 4.24
CA PHE A 85 -3.98 -11.73 3.76
C PHE A 85 -4.27 -12.67 4.92
N SER A 86 -5.51 -13.13 4.99
CA SER A 86 -5.91 -14.30 5.77
C SER A 86 -6.88 -15.12 4.92
N PRO A 87 -6.60 -16.41 4.67
CA PRO A 87 -5.32 -17.08 4.90
C PRO A 87 -4.14 -16.39 4.18
N LEU A 88 -2.91 -16.66 4.60
CA LEU A 88 -1.70 -16.13 3.96
C LEU A 88 -1.66 -16.52 2.48
N LEU A 89 -1.16 -15.63 1.63
CA LEU A 89 -1.16 -15.87 0.19
C LEU A 89 0.08 -16.69 -0.21
N THR A 90 -0.14 -17.96 -0.56
CA THR A 90 0.89 -18.90 -1.03
C THR A 90 1.20 -18.72 -2.52
N ASP A 91 2.27 -19.36 -2.99
CA ASP A 91 2.64 -19.43 -4.42
C ASP A 91 2.87 -18.05 -5.06
N VAL A 92 3.21 -17.06 -4.24
CA VAL A 92 3.60 -15.72 -4.67
C VAL A 92 5.03 -15.49 -4.24
N ASN A 93 5.91 -15.24 -5.21
CA ASN A 93 7.27 -14.81 -4.93
C ASN A 93 7.38 -13.29 -5.06
N ARG A 94 8.44 -12.75 -4.45
CA ARG A 94 8.78 -11.33 -4.48
C ARG A 94 8.82 -10.75 -5.90
N SER A 95 9.51 -11.41 -6.83
CA SER A 95 9.66 -10.88 -8.20
C SER A 95 8.35 -10.78 -8.96
N THR A 96 7.41 -11.69 -8.72
CA THR A 96 6.05 -11.61 -9.28
C THR A 96 5.34 -10.33 -8.82
N LEU A 97 5.48 -9.95 -7.54
CA LEU A 97 4.89 -8.71 -7.03
C LEU A 97 5.62 -7.47 -7.54
N GLU A 98 6.94 -7.53 -7.64
CA GLU A 98 7.76 -6.45 -8.21
C GLU A 98 7.33 -6.15 -9.65
N ASP A 99 7.17 -7.18 -10.48
CA ASP A 99 6.69 -7.06 -11.86
C ASP A 99 5.22 -6.60 -11.92
N LEU A 100 4.36 -7.16 -11.07
CA LEU A 100 2.93 -6.84 -11.03
C LEU A 100 2.69 -5.36 -10.70
N LEU A 101 3.43 -4.84 -9.72
CA LEU A 101 3.28 -3.48 -9.23
C LEU A 101 4.19 -2.48 -9.96
N GLN A 102 5.13 -2.98 -10.76
CA GLN A 102 6.13 -2.19 -11.49
C GLN A 102 6.87 -1.26 -10.53
N VAL A 103 7.74 -1.84 -9.71
CA VAL A 103 8.53 -1.13 -8.71
C VAL A 103 9.99 -1.04 -9.12
N ASP A 104 10.66 0.02 -8.66
CA ASP A 104 12.08 0.20 -8.91
C ASP A 104 12.92 -0.68 -7.98
N ILE A 105 13.93 -1.33 -8.57
CA ILE A 105 14.83 -2.24 -7.86
C ILE A 105 16.13 -1.54 -7.47
N GLY A 106 16.66 -1.90 -6.31
CA GLY A 106 17.92 -1.45 -5.75
C GLY A 106 17.80 -0.27 -4.79
N TYR A 107 16.61 0.28 -4.57
CA TYR A 107 16.40 1.37 -3.62
C TYR A 107 14.95 1.53 -3.13
N TRP A 108 14.80 2.24 -2.02
CA TRP A 108 13.53 2.79 -1.54
C TRP A 108 13.71 4.25 -1.09
N ILE A 109 12.61 4.94 -0.82
CA ILE A 109 12.60 6.32 -0.32
C ILE A 109 12.12 6.29 1.13
N ASP A 110 12.86 6.91 2.05
CA ASP A 110 12.45 6.97 3.45
C ASP A 110 11.48 8.13 3.75
N GLY A 111 11.00 8.21 5.00
CA GLY A 111 10.04 9.23 5.42
C GLY A 111 10.54 10.68 5.35
N ASN A 112 11.85 10.88 5.13
CA ASN A 112 12.46 12.18 4.89
C ASN A 112 12.62 12.49 3.38
N GLY A 113 12.22 11.57 2.51
CA GLY A 113 12.42 11.68 1.06
C GLY A 113 13.81 11.24 0.61
N GLU A 114 14.64 10.64 1.47
CA GLU A 114 15.98 10.22 1.10
C GLU A 114 15.98 8.86 0.41
N ARG A 115 16.77 8.74 -0.66
CA ARG A 115 17.00 7.46 -1.34
C ARG A 115 17.93 6.57 -0.52
N ARG A 116 17.42 5.41 -0.11
CA ARG A 116 18.15 4.40 0.65
C ARG A 116 18.46 3.19 -0.25
N PRO A 117 19.68 2.64 -0.21
CA PRO A 117 20.07 1.52 -1.06
C PRO A 117 19.45 0.19 -0.60
N GLY A 118 19.25 -0.72 -1.56
CA GLY A 118 18.64 -2.02 -1.35
C GLY A 118 17.12 -1.95 -1.20
N ASN A 119 16.43 -3.08 -1.26
CA ASN A 119 14.99 -3.18 -0.99
C ASN A 119 14.68 -4.15 0.14
N ASP A 120 15.64 -4.99 0.49
CA ASP A 120 15.55 -6.00 1.52
C ASP A 120 15.88 -5.37 2.88
N MET A 121 14.87 -5.30 3.77
CA MET A 121 15.01 -4.72 5.10
C MET A 121 15.43 -5.75 6.16
N GLY A 122 15.66 -6.99 5.73
CA GLY A 122 15.95 -8.13 6.59
C GLY A 122 14.76 -8.55 7.45
N THR A 123 15.10 -9.32 8.48
CA THR A 123 14.15 -9.84 9.47
C THR A 123 14.20 -9.01 10.76
N VAL A 124 13.05 -8.87 11.42
CA VAL A 124 12.95 -8.12 12.70
C VAL A 124 13.02 -9.09 13.90
N PRO A 125 14.04 -8.99 14.78
CA PRO A 125 14.10 -9.78 16.01
C PRO A 125 13.00 -9.38 17.02
N PRO A 126 12.54 -10.27 17.91
CA PRO A 126 13.03 -11.64 18.16
C PRO A 126 12.22 -12.73 17.44
N GLN A 127 11.38 -12.37 16.46
CA GLN A 127 10.43 -13.27 15.84
C GLN A 127 10.88 -13.55 14.40
N VAL A 128 11.75 -14.53 14.24
CA VAL A 128 12.23 -15.01 12.92
C VAL A 128 11.08 -15.66 12.16
N ARG A 129 10.20 -14.84 11.58
CA ARG A 129 9.10 -15.25 10.68
C ARG A 129 8.66 -14.16 9.71
N LEU A 130 9.20 -12.95 9.76
CA LEU A 130 8.77 -11.82 8.91
C LEU A 130 9.97 -11.17 8.22
N HIS A 131 9.91 -11.14 6.89
CA HIS A 131 10.89 -10.49 6.02
C HIS A 131 10.22 -9.33 5.28
N HIS A 132 10.74 -8.12 5.49
CA HIS A 132 10.16 -6.91 4.90
C HIS A 132 10.94 -6.46 3.66
N TYR A 133 10.21 -5.97 2.66
CA TYR A 133 10.78 -5.33 1.49
C TYR A 133 10.13 -3.99 1.22
N ARG A 134 10.94 -2.98 0.86
CA ARG A 134 10.47 -1.63 0.54
C ARG A 134 10.90 -1.21 -0.85
N TYR A 135 10.03 -0.48 -1.55
CA TYR A 135 10.26 0.00 -2.90
C TYR A 135 9.61 1.35 -3.14
N ARG A 136 10.02 1.98 -4.23
CA ARG A 136 9.27 3.03 -4.91
C ARG A 136 8.59 2.42 -6.13
N ALA A 137 7.30 2.69 -6.34
CA ALA A 137 6.65 2.36 -7.61
C ALA A 137 7.30 3.17 -8.74
N SER A 138 7.57 2.52 -9.86
CA SER A 138 8.22 3.14 -11.02
C SER A 138 7.38 4.29 -11.57
N ASP A 139 8.07 5.32 -12.08
CA ASP A 139 7.43 6.42 -12.79
C ASP A 139 7.07 6.00 -14.22
N LEU A 140 5.77 5.84 -14.46
CA LEU A 140 5.21 5.45 -15.75
C LEU A 140 4.59 6.68 -16.44
N PRO A 141 4.36 6.65 -17.76
CA PRO A 141 3.69 7.75 -18.45
C PRO A 141 2.29 8.10 -17.91
N THR A 142 1.63 7.16 -17.21
CA THR A 142 0.33 7.36 -16.55
C THR A 142 0.45 7.85 -15.11
N SER A 143 1.64 7.77 -14.52
CA SER A 143 1.87 8.15 -13.13
C SER A 143 1.55 9.62 -12.90
N ARG A 144 0.82 9.87 -11.81
CA ARG A 144 0.44 11.20 -11.32
C ARG A 144 1.05 11.47 -9.97
N PHE A 145 1.20 10.42 -9.18
CA PHE A 145 1.78 10.48 -7.85
C PHE A 145 2.81 9.38 -7.67
N PRO A 146 3.90 9.67 -6.97
CA PRO A 146 4.78 8.63 -6.49
C PRO A 146 4.09 7.77 -5.42
N VAL A 147 4.45 6.50 -5.34
CA VAL A 147 3.89 5.56 -4.36
C VAL A 147 4.99 4.72 -3.73
N ASP A 148 5.03 4.68 -2.41
CA ASP A 148 5.88 3.77 -1.66
C ASP A 148 5.16 2.42 -1.48
N VAL A 149 5.91 1.34 -1.64
CA VAL A 149 5.40 -0.03 -1.64
C VAL A 149 6.17 -0.84 -0.63
N GLU A 150 5.46 -1.51 0.30
CA GLU A 150 6.06 -2.44 1.25
C GLU A 150 5.38 -3.81 1.17
N PHE A 151 6.19 -4.87 1.17
CA PHE A 151 5.75 -6.26 1.27
C PHE A 151 6.26 -6.85 2.58
N ALA A 152 5.41 -7.62 3.26
CA ALA A 152 5.80 -8.47 4.37
C ALA A 152 5.58 -9.94 3.98
N PHE A 153 6.66 -10.72 3.97
CA PHE A 153 6.63 -12.15 3.74
C PHE A 153 6.83 -12.90 5.06
N GLY A 154 6.01 -13.94 5.24
CA GLY A 154 6.15 -14.93 6.27
C GLY A 154 7.19 -15.97 5.87
N ASP A 155 8.32 -16.05 6.58
CA ASP A 155 9.31 -17.10 6.33
C ASP A 155 8.82 -18.46 6.88
N PRO A 156 9.09 -19.56 6.17
CA PRO A 156 8.78 -20.91 6.66
C PRO A 156 9.55 -21.17 7.96
N ASP A 157 8.93 -21.88 8.91
CA ASP A 157 9.61 -22.22 10.17
C ASP A 157 10.77 -23.20 9.87
N PRO A 158 12.03 -22.83 10.17
CA PRO A 158 13.18 -23.66 9.85
C PRO A 158 13.22 -24.97 10.65
N LYS A 159 12.39 -25.11 11.70
CA LYS A 159 12.25 -26.34 12.51
C LYS A 159 11.06 -27.17 12.09
N ASP A 160 10.22 -26.70 11.18
CA ASP A 160 9.11 -27.50 10.71
C ASP A 160 9.63 -28.65 9.83
N SER A 161 9.41 -29.86 10.34
CA SER A 161 9.87 -31.11 9.71
C SER A 161 8.72 -31.80 8.98
N ALA A 162 7.54 -31.18 8.90
CA ALA A 162 6.41 -31.70 8.15
C ALA A 162 6.80 -31.85 6.66
N PRO A 163 6.75 -33.06 6.09
CA PRO A 163 7.20 -33.31 4.71
C PRO A 163 6.41 -32.56 3.63
N ASP A 164 5.18 -32.16 3.95
CA ASP A 164 4.18 -31.68 2.99
C ASP A 164 3.85 -30.18 3.09
N GLU A 165 4.50 -29.43 3.99
CA GLU A 165 4.26 -27.98 4.13
C GLU A 165 5.23 -27.14 3.28
N SER A 166 4.71 -26.10 2.64
CA SER A 166 5.49 -25.31 1.68
C SER A 166 6.64 -24.57 2.37
N LYS A 167 7.88 -24.86 1.93
CA LYS A 167 9.09 -24.16 2.36
C LYS A 167 9.28 -22.81 1.65
N THR A 168 8.23 -22.27 1.06
CA THR A 168 8.25 -20.98 0.37
C THR A 168 7.75 -19.89 1.30
N PRO A 169 8.37 -18.71 1.30
CA PRO A 169 7.78 -17.56 1.96
C PRO A 169 6.35 -17.29 1.47
N VAL A 170 5.49 -16.88 2.38
CA VAL A 170 4.07 -16.60 2.11
C VAL A 170 3.78 -15.12 2.25
N LEU A 171 3.03 -14.51 1.35
CA LEU A 171 2.74 -13.08 1.43
C LEU A 171 1.70 -12.84 2.53
N MET A 172 2.08 -12.02 3.51
CA MET A 172 1.23 -11.65 4.64
C MET A 172 0.57 -10.30 4.40
N ASP A 173 1.38 -9.27 4.15
CA ASP A 173 0.90 -7.90 4.05
C ASP A 173 1.45 -7.20 2.80
N VAL A 174 0.61 -6.35 2.21
CA VAL A 174 1.03 -5.33 1.25
C VAL A 174 0.55 -3.97 1.73
N HIS A 175 1.48 -3.02 1.80
CA HIS A 175 1.21 -1.64 2.13
C HIS A 175 1.59 -0.76 0.93
N LEU A 176 0.69 0.13 0.54
CA LEU A 176 0.91 1.11 -0.51
C LEU A 176 0.59 2.50 0.04
N ASP A 177 1.51 3.44 -0.12
CA ASP A 177 1.36 4.80 0.40
C ASP A 177 1.66 5.84 -0.70
N ARG A 178 0.67 6.66 -1.02
CA ARG A 178 0.81 7.75 -1.96
C ARG A 178 1.56 8.90 -1.32
N ASP A 179 2.70 9.23 -1.91
CA ASP A 179 3.58 10.25 -1.39
C ASP A 179 3.12 11.67 -1.78
N TYR A 180 2.60 12.38 -0.79
CA TYR A 180 2.27 13.81 -0.87
C TYR A 180 3.35 14.71 -0.25
N SER A 181 4.56 14.21 0.03
CA SER A 181 5.63 14.98 0.69
C SER A 181 6.00 16.27 -0.06
N ALA A 182 5.84 16.31 -1.39
CA ALA A 182 5.98 17.53 -2.20
C ALA A 182 5.01 18.68 -1.80
N LEU A 183 3.94 18.37 -1.05
CA LEU A 183 2.98 19.34 -0.53
C LEU A 183 3.29 19.81 0.90
N ARG A 184 4.30 19.24 1.57
CA ARG A 184 4.73 19.71 2.89
C ARG A 184 5.27 21.14 2.73
N PRO A 185 4.87 22.11 3.58
CA PRO A 185 5.24 23.52 3.45
C PRO A 185 6.74 23.78 3.28
N HIS A 186 7.60 22.93 3.85
CA HIS A 186 9.06 23.05 3.77
C HIS A 186 9.65 22.96 2.34
N HIS A 187 8.90 22.45 1.34
CA HIS A 187 9.36 22.41 -0.05
C HIS A 187 8.99 23.67 -0.88
N ARG A 188 8.08 24.53 -0.41
CA ARG A 188 7.75 25.79 -1.12
C ARG A 188 8.84 26.86 -1.02
N GLU A 189 9.74 26.75 -0.03
CA GLU A 189 10.81 27.73 0.17
C GLU A 189 12.04 27.52 -0.74
N GLN A 190 12.12 26.40 -1.47
CA GLN A 190 13.30 26.08 -2.31
C GLN A 190 13.10 26.29 -3.81
N ASN A 191 11.89 26.62 -4.27
CA ASN A 191 11.67 27.07 -5.65
C ASN A 191 10.48 28.04 -5.69
N PRO A 192 10.71 29.37 -5.53
CA PRO A 192 9.69 30.35 -5.87
C PRO A 192 9.44 30.27 -7.39
N SER A 193 8.15 30.16 -7.75
CA SER A 193 7.69 30.28 -9.14
C SER A 193 8.06 31.64 -9.75
#